data_AF-A0A7L2W196-F1
#
_entry.id   AF-A0A7L2W196-F1
#
_cell.length_a   1.000
_cell.length_b   1.000
_cell.length_c   1.000
_cell.angle_alpha   90.00
_cell.angle_beta   90.00
_cell.angle_gamma   90.00
#
_symmetry.space_group_name_H-M   'P 1'
#
loop_
_entity.id
_entity.type
_entity.pdbx_description
1 polymer ?
#
loop_
_entity_poly.entity_id
_entity_poly.type
_entity_poly.pdbx_seq_one_letter_code
_entity_poly.pdbx_strand_id
1 'polypeptide(L)'
;PVFAGMNGSAIENFSCVIYNISLMNCTWQAGRNAPGDTQYFLYWKNQINGDAMECKHYIKDESGRNTGCRFQNVRIELEKAYFLVEGSSNHSLIQFYD
;
A
#
# COMPACT_ATOMS: atom_id res chain seq x y z
N PRO A 1 -16.08 17.35 1.72
CA PRO A 1 -14.74 17.78 2.15
C PRO A 1 -14.17 16.81 3.20
N VAL A 2 -13.27 15.95 2.71
CA VAL A 2 -12.21 15.20 3.39
C VAL A 2 -12.54 14.53 4.74
N PHE A 3 -12.95 13.26 4.69
CA PHE A 3 -12.68 12.30 5.77
C PHE A 3 -11.21 11.87 5.71
N ALA A 4 -10.26 12.81 5.66
CA ALA A 4 -8.85 12.46 5.77
C ALA A 4 -8.65 11.92 7.18
N GLY A 5 -8.23 10.65 7.30
CA GLY A 5 -7.88 10.07 8.59
C GLY A 5 -6.83 10.90 9.33
N MET A 6 -6.41 10.43 10.51
CA MET A 6 -5.48 11.15 11.37
C MET A 6 -4.25 11.66 10.59
N ASN A 7 -3.97 12.96 10.67
CA ASN A 7 -2.88 13.57 9.90
C ASN A 7 -1.54 12.88 10.25
N GLY A 8 -0.80 12.45 9.22
CA GLY A 8 0.47 11.72 9.39
C GLY A 8 0.30 10.23 9.75
N SER A 9 -0.91 9.67 9.61
CA SER A 9 -1.15 8.22 9.76
C SER A 9 -1.03 7.45 8.44
N ALA A 10 -1.05 8.15 7.31
CA ALA A 10 -0.73 7.56 6.00
C ALA A 10 0.70 7.03 5.97
N ILE A 11 0.95 6.05 5.12
CA ILE A 11 2.27 5.47 4.93
C ILE A 11 3.29 6.51 4.43
N GLU A 12 4.56 6.33 4.77
CA GLU A 12 5.67 7.15 4.29
C GLU A 12 6.65 6.30 3.45
N ASN A 13 7.47 6.96 2.63
CA ASN A 13 8.54 6.31 1.86
C ASN A 13 8.07 5.13 0.98
N PHE A 14 6.91 5.29 0.34
CA PHE A 14 6.39 4.29 -0.59
C PHE A 14 7.27 4.18 -1.84
N SER A 15 7.68 2.97 -2.17
CA SER A 15 8.45 2.68 -3.38
C SER A 15 8.13 1.29 -3.90
N CYS A 16 8.09 1.14 -5.22
CA CYS A 16 7.91 -0.14 -5.88
C CYS A 16 9.05 -0.39 -6.88
N VAL A 17 9.60 -1.62 -6.88
CA VAL A 17 10.65 -2.05 -7.78
C VAL A 17 10.22 -3.31 -8.51
N ILE A 18 10.37 -3.31 -9.83
CA ILE A 18 10.11 -4.46 -10.69
C ILE A 18 11.42 -5.18 -10.96
N TYR A 19 11.40 -6.51 -10.84
CA TYR A 19 12.55 -7.37 -11.07
C TYR A 19 12.10 -8.69 -11.66
N ASN A 20 13.05 -9.47 -12.20
CA ASN A 20 12.78 -10.77 -12.83
C ASN A 20 11.58 -10.74 -13.79
N ILE A 21 11.48 -9.68 -14.59
CA ILE A 21 10.50 -9.46 -15.67
C ILE A 21 9.07 -9.13 -15.17
N SER A 22 8.53 -9.85 -14.18
CA SER A 22 7.12 -9.71 -13.78
C SER A 22 6.85 -9.76 -12.27
N LEU A 23 7.90 -9.64 -11.45
CA LEU A 23 7.77 -9.52 -10.00
C LEU A 23 7.88 -8.05 -9.61
N MET A 24 7.02 -7.61 -8.70
CA MET A 24 7.07 -6.25 -8.17
C MET A 24 7.06 -6.29 -6.64
N ASN A 25 8.05 -5.67 -6.02
CA ASN A 25 8.10 -5.46 -4.58
C ASN A 25 7.77 -4.00 -4.30
N CYS A 26 6.73 -3.77 -3.52
CA CYS A 26 6.41 -2.46 -2.96
C CYS A 26 6.73 -2.46 -1.47
N THR A 27 7.32 -1.39 -0.97
CA THR A 27 7.65 -1.23 0.45
C THR A 27 7.28 0.16 0.93
N TRP A 28 6.97 0.28 2.21
CA TRP A 28 6.65 1.53 2.86
C TRP A 28 6.98 1.48 4.35
N GLN A 29 6.95 2.66 4.97
CA GLN A 29 7.02 2.83 6.41
C GLN A 29 5.65 3.23 6.93
N ALA A 30 5.32 2.82 8.16
CA ALA A 30 4.11 3.29 8.81
C ALA A 30 4.16 4.81 9.02
N GLY A 31 3.01 5.46 8.96
CA GLY A 31 2.91 6.88 9.27
C GLY A 31 3.33 7.16 10.71
N ARG A 32 4.01 8.28 10.95
CA ARG A 32 4.53 8.65 12.28
C ARG A 32 3.46 8.73 13.35
N ASN A 33 2.25 9.13 12.95
CA ASN A 33 1.10 9.26 13.85
C ASN A 33 0.14 8.06 13.76
N ALA A 34 0.49 7.02 13.00
CA ALA A 34 -0.35 5.84 12.91
C ALA A 34 -0.36 5.07 14.25
N PRO A 35 -1.53 4.76 14.82
CA PRO A 35 -1.66 3.92 16.01
C PRO A 35 -0.89 2.60 15.91
N GLY A 36 -0.48 2.03 17.05
CA GLY A 36 0.26 0.76 17.13
C GLY A 36 -0.48 -0.45 16.56
N ASP A 37 -1.81 -0.42 16.53
CA ASP A 37 -2.67 -1.47 15.97
C ASP A 37 -2.99 -1.27 14.47
N THR A 38 -2.41 -0.24 13.84
CA THR A 38 -2.69 0.06 12.43
C THR A 38 -2.22 -1.08 11.53
N GLN A 39 -3.11 -1.54 10.65
CA GLN A 39 -2.81 -2.46 9.57
C GLN A 39 -3.04 -1.79 8.22
N TYR A 40 -2.13 -2.00 7.26
CA TYR A 40 -2.18 -1.39 5.93
C TYR A 40 -2.51 -2.41 4.84
N PHE A 41 -3.23 -1.96 3.81
CA PHE A 41 -3.67 -2.80 2.69
C PHE A 41 -3.34 -2.11 1.37
N LEU A 42 -2.60 -2.79 0.50
CA LEU A 42 -2.18 -2.24 -0.79
C LEU A 42 -3.03 -2.79 -1.92
N TYR A 43 -3.55 -1.87 -2.72
CA TYR A 43 -4.25 -2.11 -3.97
C TYR A 43 -3.48 -1.44 -5.11
N TRP A 44 -3.38 -2.12 -6.26
CA TRP A 44 -2.81 -1.48 -7.45
C TRP A 44 -3.65 -1.75 -8.70
N LYS A 45 -3.61 -0.81 -9.64
CA LYS A 45 -4.29 -0.91 -10.94
C LYS A 45 -3.28 -0.73 -12.06
N ASN A 46 -3.30 -1.66 -13.01
CA ASN A 46 -2.49 -1.59 -14.23
C ASN A 46 -3.06 -0.61 -15.26
N GLN A 47 -4.37 -0.37 -15.23
CA GLN A 47 -5.07 0.54 -16.13
C GLN A 47 -6.11 1.33 -15.34
N ILE A 48 -6.40 2.57 -15.76
CA ILE A 48 -7.36 3.46 -15.08
C ILE A 48 -8.74 2.80 -14.92
N ASN A 49 -9.16 2.02 -15.93
CA ASN A 49 -10.44 1.30 -15.95
C ASN A 49 -10.30 -0.20 -15.63
N GLY A 50 -9.12 -0.64 -15.18
CA GLY A 50 -8.89 -2.02 -14.78
C GLY A 50 -9.30 -2.30 -13.34
N ASP A 51 -9.54 -3.57 -13.03
CA ASP A 51 -9.83 -4.01 -11.67
C ASP A 51 -8.63 -3.74 -10.74
N ALA A 52 -8.92 -3.28 -9.52
CA ALA A 52 -7.91 -3.16 -8.48
C ALA A 52 -7.47 -4.55 -8.02
N MET A 53 -6.17 -4.80 -8.04
CA MET A 53 -5.58 -6.00 -7.48
C MET A 53 -5.10 -5.72 -6.07
N GLU A 54 -5.73 -6.39 -5.10
CA GLU A 54 -5.25 -6.42 -3.73
C GLU A 54 -3.98 -7.27 -3.61
N CYS A 55 -3.05 -6.81 -2.77
CA CYS A 55 -1.89 -7.58 -2.39
C CYS A 55 -2.26 -8.89 -1.67
N LYS A 56 -1.71 -10.01 -2.15
CA LYS A 56 -1.87 -11.34 -1.51
C LYS A 56 -0.66 -11.78 -0.70
N HIS A 57 0.51 -11.19 -0.94
CA HIS A 57 1.77 -11.58 -0.30
C HIS A 57 2.41 -10.39 0.39
N TYR A 58 1.88 -10.06 1.57
CA TYR A 58 2.41 -8.96 2.38
C TYR A 58 3.76 -9.30 3.00
N ILE A 59 4.64 -8.32 3.01
CA ILE A 59 5.84 -8.27 3.84
C ILE A 59 5.41 -7.63 5.15
N LYS A 60 5.77 -8.25 6.27
CA LYS A 60 5.37 -7.83 7.61
C LYS A 60 6.58 -7.49 8.46
N ASP A 61 6.44 -6.50 9.32
CA ASP A 61 7.40 -6.23 10.38
C ASP A 61 7.24 -7.21 11.57
N GLU A 62 8.06 -7.02 12.60
CA GLU A 62 8.06 -7.84 13.82
C GLU A 62 6.73 -7.81 14.58
N SER A 63 5.92 -6.75 14.41
CA SER A 63 4.60 -6.61 15.01
C SER A 63 3.49 -7.27 14.19
N GLY A 64 3.82 -7.79 13.00
CA GLY A 64 2.85 -8.37 12.06
C GLY A 64 2.10 -7.34 11.22
N ARG A 65 2.50 -6.06 11.26
CA ARG A 65 1.97 -5.00 10.42
C ARG A 65 2.55 -5.12 9.02
N ASN A 66 1.70 -4.90 8.01
CA ASN A 66 2.08 -4.92 6.61
C ASN A 66 2.93 -3.66 6.31
N THR A 67 4.17 -3.88 5.88
CA THR A 67 5.15 -2.84 5.50
C THR A 67 5.61 -2.99 4.05
N GLY A 68 5.06 -3.96 3.33
CA GLY A 68 5.35 -4.17 1.93
C GLY A 68 4.43 -5.18 1.28
N CYS A 69 4.55 -5.33 -0.03
CA CYS A 69 3.84 -6.31 -0.82
C CYS A 69 4.73 -6.88 -1.90
N ARG A 70 4.55 -8.18 -2.20
CA ARG A 70 5.09 -8.82 -3.39
C ARG A 70 3.98 -9.22 -4.36
N PHE A 71 3.94 -8.59 -5.52
CA PHE A 71 3.09 -9.00 -6.63
C PHE A 71 3.82 -9.96 -7.57
N GLN A 72 3.06 -10.88 -8.14
CA GLN A 72 3.51 -11.82 -9.16
C GLN A 72 2.73 -11.59 -10.45
N ASN A 73 3.34 -11.91 -11.59
CA ASN A 73 2.73 -11.78 -12.91
C ASN A 73 2.29 -10.35 -13.25
N VAL A 74 3.02 -9.36 -12.75
CA VAL A 74 2.81 -7.95 -13.09
C VAL A 74 3.22 -7.73 -14.54
N ARG A 75 2.29 -7.23 -15.34
CA ARG A 75 2.56 -6.72 -16.68
C ARG A 75 2.26 -5.24 -16.66
N ILE A 76 3.28 -4.39 -16.62
CA ILE A 76 3.05 -2.96 -16.70
C ILE A 76 2.89 -2.62 -18.18
N GLU A 77 1.64 -2.42 -18.60
CA GLU A 77 1.30 -2.09 -19.99
C GLU A 77 1.28 -0.59 -20.24
N LEU A 78 1.20 0.22 -19.18
CA LEU A 78 1.14 1.68 -19.22
C LEU A 78 2.38 2.32 -18.60
N GLU A 79 2.71 3.54 -19.01
CA GLU A 79 3.76 4.35 -18.37
C GLU A 79 3.46 4.66 -16.88
N LYS A 80 2.19 4.53 -16.45
CA LYS A 80 1.76 4.86 -15.09
C LYS A 80 0.83 3.78 -14.52
N ALA A 81 1.20 3.25 -13.37
CA ALA A 81 0.34 2.41 -12.52
C ALA A 81 -0.20 3.26 -11.36
N TYR A 82 -1.43 2.97 -10.93
CA TYR A 82 -2.05 3.61 -9.78
C TYR A 82 -1.96 2.68 -8.56
N PHE A 83 -1.54 3.22 -7.42
CA PHE A 83 -1.40 2.51 -6.15
C PHE A 83 -2.26 3.20 -5.11
N LEU A 84 -2.96 2.41 -4.29
CA LEU A 84 -3.74 2.91 -3.16
C LEU A 84 -3.38 2.09 -1.93
N VAL A 85 -2.94 2.74 -0.87
CA VAL A 85 -2.70 2.09 0.43
C VAL A 85 -3.68 2.63 1.45
N GLU A 86 -4.59 1.75 1.89
CA GLU A 86 -5.54 2.03 2.95
C GLU A 86 -5.02 1.54 4.29
N GLY A 87 -5.51 2.13 5.38
CA GLY A 87 -5.17 1.71 6.74
C GLY A 87 -6.41 1.47 7.59
N SER A 88 -6.32 0.51 8.49
CA SER A 88 -7.35 0.18 9.47
C SER A 88 -6.76 0.17 10.87
N SER A 89 -7.43 0.79 11.83
CA SER A 89 -7.10 0.80 13.25
C SER A 89 -8.41 0.85 14.04
N ASN A 90 -8.42 0.27 15.24
CA ASN A 90 -9.56 0.36 16.15
C ASN A 90 -9.63 1.73 16.85
N HIS A 91 -8.55 2.51 16.82
CA HIS A 91 -8.43 3.76 17.57
C HIS A 91 -8.82 4.99 16.75
N SER A 92 -8.52 4.99 15.45
CA SER A 92 -8.76 6.15 14.59
C SER A 92 -8.85 5.77 13.13
N LEU A 93 -9.54 6.59 12.35
CA LEU A 93 -9.49 6.54 10.89
C LEU A 93 -8.07 6.85 10.43
N ILE A 94 -7.56 6.04 9.50
CA ILE A 94 -6.22 6.18 8.93
C ILE A 94 -6.32 6.88 7.58
N GLN A 95 -5.40 7.79 7.33
CA GLN A 95 -5.31 8.49 6.05
C GLN A 95 -4.75 7.51 5.00
N PHE A 96 -5.40 7.43 3.84
CA PHE A 96 -4.89 6.64 2.72
C PHE A 96 -3.74 7.35 2.00
N TYR A 97 -2.95 6.58 1.26
CA TYR A 97 -1.91 7.07 0.34
C TYR A 97 -2.30 6.68 -1.08
N ASP A 98 -2.19 7.60 -2.04
CA ASP A 98 -2.43 7.38 -3.47
C ASP A 98 -1.39 8.02 -4.40
#